data_AF-A0A9W8FB74-F1
#
_entry.id   AF-A0A9W8FB74-F1
#
_cell.length_a   1.000
_cell.length_b   1.000
_cell.length_c   1.000
_cell.angle_alpha   90.00
_cell.angle_beta   90.00
_cell.angle_gamma   90.00
#
_symmetry.space_group_name_H-M   'P 1'
#
loop_
_entity.id
_entity.type
_entity.pdbx_description
1 polymer ?
#
loop_
_entity_poly.entity_id
_entity_poly.type
_entity_poly.pdbx_seq_one_letter_code
_entity_poly.pdbx_strand_id
1 'polypeptide(L)'
;MPRKADTALKFSRELISMSWDPRNLYQLSRKQLFSPKQKTRFQFMWKAKRDTRGYHDANITERQWLRMFNPQLPTLNMKLGDNAKHPNTASLMYACMERRMDFIVFRSHFASSIWMARQLIVHGKVKLNGKKHPFPSHTVKDGDIVTVNPEAVVTLKPKKDSKELRFSALPFQQPWMFIPEYLEVNYNTCSTVFLREPVTRPHSTEVPSPYPPEFHALAFEYYFRRGRTRK
;
A
#
# COMPACT_ATOMS: atom_id res chain seq x y z
N MET A 1 -33.03 -3.15 -1.24
CA MET A 1 -33.17 -3.06 0.24
C MET A 1 -31.78 -2.85 0.85
N PRO A 2 -31.53 -1.76 1.59
CA PRO A 2 -30.25 -1.58 2.28
C PRO A 2 -30.19 -2.58 3.44
N ARG A 3 -29.13 -3.40 3.50
CA ARG A 3 -28.92 -4.31 4.64
C ARG A 3 -28.69 -3.46 5.90
N LYS A 4 -29.46 -3.73 6.95
CA LYS A 4 -29.34 -3.09 8.28
C LYS A 4 -27.89 -3.14 8.77
N ALA A 5 -27.40 -1.99 9.25
CA ALA A 5 -26.04 -1.78 9.72
C ALA A 5 -25.80 -2.23 11.18
N ASP A 6 -26.56 -3.20 11.67
CA ASP A 6 -26.43 -3.71 13.03
C ASP A 6 -25.77 -5.08 13.03
N THR A 7 -24.44 -5.07 12.86
CA THR A 7 -23.59 -6.18 13.30
C THR A 7 -22.60 -5.61 14.30
N ALA A 8 -22.88 -5.84 15.58
CA ALA A 8 -21.88 -5.71 16.65
C ALA A 8 -20.56 -6.33 16.16
N LEU A 9 -19.49 -5.56 16.28
CA LEU A 9 -18.18 -5.76 15.68
C LEU A 9 -17.66 -7.18 15.92
N LYS A 10 -17.88 -8.10 14.97
CA LYS A 10 -17.15 -9.38 14.95
C LYS A 10 -15.74 -9.12 14.41
N PHE A 11 -14.84 -8.75 15.32
CA PHE A 11 -13.41 -8.41 15.13
C PHE A 11 -12.50 -9.55 14.63
N SER A 12 -13.03 -10.51 13.87
CA SER A 12 -12.45 -11.86 13.71
C SER A 12 -11.08 -11.92 13.00
N ARG A 13 -10.57 -10.83 12.42
CA ARG A 13 -9.25 -10.79 11.78
C ARG A 13 -8.49 -9.52 12.19
N GLU A 14 -7.42 -9.68 12.96
CA GLU A 14 -6.45 -8.64 13.35
C GLU A 14 -5.57 -8.14 12.17
N LEU A 15 -6.07 -8.19 10.94
CA LEU A 15 -5.30 -7.82 9.75
C LEU A 15 -5.49 -6.34 9.48
N ILE A 16 -4.37 -5.60 9.52
CA ILE A 16 -4.35 -4.20 9.12
C ILE A 16 -4.42 -4.15 7.60
N SER A 17 -5.27 -3.28 7.08
CA SER A 17 -5.44 -3.07 5.63
C SER A 17 -5.07 -1.64 5.24
N MET A 18 -5.05 -1.35 3.95
CA MET A 18 -4.95 0.02 3.44
C MET A 18 -6.35 0.65 3.34
N SER A 19 -6.87 1.10 4.48
CA SER A 19 -8.17 1.76 4.61
C SER A 19 -8.17 2.77 5.76
N TRP A 20 -8.96 3.84 5.64
CA TRP A 20 -9.16 4.84 6.71
C TRP A 20 -10.44 4.56 7.50
N ASP A 21 -10.72 3.27 7.70
CA ASP A 21 -11.84 2.84 8.54
C ASP A 21 -11.40 2.92 10.02
N PRO A 22 -12.22 3.48 10.93
CA PRO A 22 -11.96 3.44 12.37
C PRO A 22 -11.61 2.03 12.89
N ARG A 23 -12.18 0.98 12.28
CA ARG A 23 -11.84 -0.42 12.63
C ARG A 23 -10.37 -0.75 12.40
N ASN A 24 -9.81 -0.25 11.31
CA ASN A 24 -8.43 -0.49 10.94
C ASN A 24 -7.46 0.27 11.86
N LEU A 25 -7.82 1.50 12.25
CA LEU A 25 -7.07 2.27 13.23
C LEU A 25 -7.10 1.61 14.63
N TYR A 26 -8.25 1.07 15.04
CA TYR A 26 -8.37 0.30 16.27
C TYR A 26 -7.51 -0.98 16.26
N GLN A 27 -7.50 -1.70 15.14
CA GLN A 27 -6.66 -2.89 15.00
C GLN A 27 -5.17 -2.56 15.07
N LEU A 28 -4.77 -1.45 14.45
CA LEU A 28 -3.41 -0.94 14.53
C LEU A 28 -3.03 -0.64 15.99
N SER A 29 -3.85 0.10 16.74
CA SER A 29 -3.50 0.48 18.12
C SER A 29 -3.36 -0.72 19.06
N ARG A 30 -4.04 -1.83 18.74
CA ARG A 30 -3.96 -3.09 19.49
C ARG A 30 -2.91 -4.06 18.96
N LYS A 31 -2.27 -3.76 17.82
CA LYS A 31 -1.39 -4.72 17.13
C LYS A 31 -0.09 -4.93 17.89
N GLN A 32 0.07 -6.09 18.50
CA GLN A 32 1.36 -6.54 19.03
C GLN A 32 2.16 -7.22 17.91
N LEU A 33 3.26 -6.59 17.48
CA LEU A 33 4.13 -7.14 16.43
C LEU A 33 4.89 -8.36 16.94
N PHE A 34 5.65 -8.17 18.00
CA PHE A 34 6.38 -9.22 18.69
C PHE A 34 5.54 -9.77 19.84
N SER A 35 5.49 -11.09 19.95
CA SER A 35 4.79 -11.75 21.06
C SER A 35 5.80 -12.01 22.16
N PRO A 36 5.46 -11.76 23.44
CA PRO A 36 6.35 -12.07 24.56
C PRO A 36 6.52 -13.59 24.77
N LYS A 37 5.62 -14.41 24.24
CA LYS A 37 5.76 -15.87 24.27
C LYS A 37 6.83 -16.32 23.28
N GLN A 38 7.65 -17.30 23.67
CA GLN A 38 8.58 -17.96 22.77
C GLN A 38 7.81 -18.63 21.63
N LYS A 39 7.91 -18.08 20.43
CA LYS A 39 7.39 -18.68 19.19
C LYS A 39 8.54 -19.22 18.37
N THR A 40 8.28 -20.25 17.59
CA THR A 40 9.30 -20.77 16.67
C THR A 40 9.61 -19.74 15.58
N ARG A 41 10.83 -19.77 15.02
CA ARG A 41 11.21 -18.87 13.91
C ARG A 41 10.23 -18.95 12.74
N PHE A 42 9.72 -20.14 12.44
CA PHE A 42 8.71 -20.34 11.41
C PHE A 42 7.40 -19.61 11.74
N GLN A 43 6.92 -19.69 12.98
CA GLN A 43 5.72 -18.97 13.41
C GLN A 43 5.89 -17.44 13.32
N PHE A 44 7.07 -16.92 13.66
CA PHE A 44 7.39 -15.50 13.48
C PHE A 44 7.38 -15.10 12.01
N MET A 45 8.08 -15.84 11.14
CA MET A 45 8.09 -15.62 9.69
C MET A 45 6.68 -15.68 9.08
N TRP A 46 5.87 -16.68 9.46
CA TRP A 46 4.51 -16.83 8.97
C TRP A 46 3.60 -15.67 9.42
N LYS A 47 3.73 -15.24 10.68
CA LYS A 47 2.99 -14.08 11.20
C LYS A 47 3.37 -12.81 10.46
N ALA A 48 4.68 -12.56 10.32
CA ALA A 48 5.20 -11.41 9.60
C ALA A 48 4.69 -11.38 8.15
N LYS A 49 4.84 -12.50 7.45
CA LYS A 49 4.31 -12.70 6.09
C LYS A 49 2.80 -12.45 6.02
N ARG A 50 2.02 -12.97 6.97
CA ARG A 50 0.55 -12.79 6.98
C ARG A 50 0.17 -11.33 7.16
N ASP A 51 0.83 -10.64 8.08
CA ASP A 51 0.51 -9.27 8.46
C ASP A 51 0.95 -8.27 7.38
N THR A 52 2.19 -8.34 6.90
CA THR A 52 2.68 -7.46 5.82
C THR A 52 1.90 -7.67 4.53
N ARG A 53 1.58 -8.93 4.19
CA ARG A 53 0.71 -9.27 3.06
C ARG A 53 -0.72 -8.79 3.29
N GLY A 54 -1.25 -8.85 4.52
CA GLY A 54 -2.59 -8.33 4.81
C GLY A 54 -2.71 -6.83 4.50
N TYR A 55 -1.65 -6.07 4.76
CA TYR A 55 -1.60 -4.65 4.49
C TYR A 55 -1.41 -4.32 3.01
N HIS A 56 -0.36 -4.86 2.39
CA HIS A 56 -0.05 -4.57 0.98
C HIS A 56 -0.94 -5.35 0.01
N ASP A 57 -1.26 -6.60 0.32
CA ASP A 57 -1.79 -7.58 -0.61
C ASP A 57 -3.03 -8.32 -0.08
N ALA A 58 -4.07 -7.56 0.28
CA ALA A 58 -5.32 -8.17 0.75
C ALA A 58 -6.06 -8.94 -0.37
N ASN A 59 -5.77 -8.66 -1.64
CA ASN A 59 -6.63 -9.03 -2.77
C ASN A 59 -6.02 -10.08 -3.69
N ILE A 60 -4.71 -10.28 -3.67
CA ILE A 60 -4.04 -11.25 -4.53
C ILE A 60 -3.92 -12.57 -3.78
N THR A 61 -4.14 -13.68 -4.47
CA THR A 61 -3.95 -15.01 -3.90
C THR A 61 -2.48 -15.32 -3.71
N GLU A 62 -2.15 -16.21 -2.77
CA GLU A 62 -0.76 -16.62 -2.51
C GLU A 62 -0.06 -17.10 -3.79
N ARG A 63 -0.80 -17.82 -4.65
CA ARG A 63 -0.28 -18.35 -5.93
C ARG A 63 0.05 -17.26 -6.94
N GLN A 64 -0.77 -16.20 -6.99
CA GLN A 64 -0.51 -15.06 -7.87
C GLN A 64 0.65 -14.23 -7.32
N TRP A 65 0.71 -14.00 -6.01
CA TRP A 65 1.84 -13.30 -5.39
C TRP A 65 3.16 -14.01 -5.63
N LEU A 66 3.22 -15.33 -5.44
CA LEU A 66 4.44 -16.11 -5.68
C LEU A 66 4.93 -16.04 -7.14
N ARG A 67 4.06 -15.74 -8.11
CA ARG A 67 4.46 -15.51 -9.50
C ARG A 67 5.06 -14.12 -9.74
N MET A 68 4.64 -13.13 -8.95
CA MET A 68 5.13 -11.76 -9.03
C MET A 68 6.38 -11.54 -8.17
N PHE A 69 6.54 -12.33 -7.10
CA PHE A 69 7.64 -12.18 -6.15
C PHE A 69 8.99 -12.43 -6.83
N ASN A 70 9.83 -11.41 -6.82
CA ASN A 70 11.22 -11.51 -7.25
C ASN A 70 12.15 -11.54 -6.02
N PRO A 71 12.94 -12.61 -5.82
CA PRO A 71 13.93 -12.66 -4.74
C PRO A 71 15.10 -11.68 -4.98
N GLN A 72 15.37 -11.30 -6.23
CA GLN A 72 16.37 -10.29 -6.57
C GLN A 72 15.71 -8.92 -6.47
N LEU A 73 15.92 -8.27 -5.33
CA LEU A 73 15.39 -6.94 -5.08
C LEU A 73 16.25 -5.90 -5.82
N PRO A 74 15.66 -4.82 -6.35
CA PRO A 74 16.40 -3.75 -6.99
C PRO A 74 17.15 -2.93 -5.93
N THR A 75 18.24 -3.48 -5.41
CA THR A 75 19.23 -2.70 -4.69
C THR A 75 20.01 -1.94 -5.75
N LEU A 76 19.76 -0.64 -5.90
CA LEU A 76 20.77 0.25 -6.46
C LEU A 76 22.08 -0.11 -5.75
N ASN A 77 23.17 -0.29 -6.52
CA ASN A 77 24.50 -0.67 -6.05
C ASN A 77 25.02 0.36 -5.03
N MET A 78 24.46 0.38 -3.84
CA MET A 78 24.91 1.20 -2.73
C MET A 78 26.18 0.54 -2.27
N LYS A 79 27.32 1.18 -2.56
CA LYS A 79 28.58 0.89 -1.90
C LYS A 79 28.34 1.11 -0.40
N LEU A 80 28.03 0.03 0.30
CA LEU A 80 27.88 0.05 1.74
C LEU A 80 29.29 0.26 2.28
N GLY A 81 29.57 1.43 2.85
CA GLY A 81 30.80 1.61 3.63
C GLY A 81 30.81 0.58 4.76
N ASP A 82 32.01 0.15 5.18
CA ASP A 82 32.23 -1.04 6.03
C ASP A 82 31.43 -1.10 7.35
N ASN A 83 30.79 -0.01 7.77
CA ASN A 83 29.99 0.11 9.00
C ASN A 83 28.51 0.49 8.80
N ALA A 84 28.02 0.61 7.56
CA ALA A 84 26.62 0.97 7.34
C ALA A 84 25.71 -0.27 7.54
N LYS A 85 24.71 -0.16 8.43
CA LYS A 85 23.64 -1.17 8.51
C LYS A 85 23.04 -1.35 7.12
N HIS A 86 22.93 -2.59 6.64
CA HIS A 86 22.33 -2.87 5.33
C HIS A 86 20.97 -2.16 5.21
N PRO A 87 20.69 -1.47 4.09
CA PRO A 87 19.41 -0.81 3.90
C PRO A 87 18.29 -1.84 3.99
N ASN A 88 17.15 -1.39 4.51
CA ASN A 88 15.95 -2.21 4.71
C ASN A 88 15.33 -2.57 3.36
N THR A 89 15.95 -3.54 2.69
CA THR A 89 15.65 -3.91 1.31
C THR A 89 14.39 -4.75 1.24
N ALA A 90 14.11 -5.54 2.27
CA ALA A 90 13.04 -6.54 2.28
C ALA A 90 11.64 -5.97 1.99
N SER A 91 11.36 -4.73 2.39
CA SER A 91 10.10 -4.03 2.08
C SER A 91 9.91 -3.75 0.58
N LEU A 92 11.00 -3.65 -0.20
CA LEU A 92 10.95 -3.52 -1.67
C LEU A 92 10.36 -4.75 -2.36
N MET A 93 10.16 -5.88 -1.66
CA MET A 93 9.40 -6.98 -2.27
C MET A 93 7.99 -6.55 -2.71
N TYR A 94 7.43 -5.52 -2.05
CA TYR A 94 6.15 -4.92 -2.40
C TYR A 94 6.25 -3.77 -3.43
N ALA A 95 7.44 -3.41 -3.90
CA ALA A 95 7.65 -2.31 -4.86
C ALA A 95 6.82 -2.47 -6.14
N CYS A 96 6.76 -3.69 -6.69
CA CYS A 96 5.95 -4.01 -7.86
C CYS A 96 4.45 -3.72 -7.65
N MET A 97 3.96 -3.82 -6.41
CA MET A 97 2.57 -3.53 -6.08
C MET A 97 2.26 -2.03 -6.06
N GLU A 98 3.21 -1.20 -5.64
CA GLU A 98 3.02 0.26 -5.60
C GLU A 98 2.87 0.86 -7.01
N ARG A 99 3.31 0.15 -8.07
CA ARG A 99 3.05 0.52 -9.48
C ARG A 99 1.61 0.32 -9.94
N ARG A 100 0.79 -0.41 -9.17
CA ARG A 100 -0.57 -0.72 -9.58
C ARG A 100 -1.43 0.53 -9.48
N MET A 101 -2.31 0.72 -10.47
CA MET A 101 -3.17 1.89 -10.54
C MET A 101 -4.07 2.05 -9.30
N ASP A 102 -4.55 0.96 -8.69
CA ASP A 102 -5.32 1.01 -7.44
C ASP A 102 -4.50 1.53 -6.24
N PHE A 103 -3.21 1.20 -6.17
CA PHE A 103 -2.31 1.72 -5.14
C PHE A 103 -2.03 3.18 -5.38
N ILE A 104 -1.69 3.58 -6.61
CA ILE A 104 -1.39 4.98 -6.94
C ILE A 104 -2.55 5.89 -6.54
N VAL A 105 -3.79 5.54 -6.89
CA VAL A 105 -4.99 6.32 -6.52
C VAL A 105 -5.17 6.41 -5.00
N PHE A 106 -4.90 5.32 -4.26
CA PHE A 106 -4.98 5.32 -2.80
C PHE A 106 -3.84 6.13 -2.13
N ARG A 107 -2.60 5.95 -2.58
CA ARG A 107 -1.38 6.64 -2.09
C ARG A 107 -1.37 8.13 -2.39
N SER A 108 -2.15 8.55 -3.39
CA SER A 108 -2.39 9.95 -3.73
C SER A 108 -3.55 10.58 -2.96
N HIS A 109 -4.10 9.84 -1.98
CA HIS A 109 -5.19 10.28 -1.10
C HIS A 109 -6.49 10.62 -1.83
N PHE A 110 -6.71 10.09 -3.03
CA PHE A 110 -7.97 10.29 -3.76
C PHE A 110 -9.10 9.36 -3.30
N ALA A 111 -8.75 8.23 -2.67
CA ALA A 111 -9.69 7.24 -2.17
C ALA A 111 -9.40 6.89 -0.70
N SER A 112 -10.45 6.60 0.07
CA SER A 112 -10.33 6.26 1.50
C SER A 112 -9.84 4.84 1.77
N SER A 113 -9.87 3.97 0.76
CA SER A 113 -9.37 2.59 0.83
C SER A 113 -8.98 2.08 -0.55
N ILE A 114 -8.17 1.02 -0.60
CA ILE A 114 -7.87 0.33 -1.88
C ILE A 114 -9.15 -0.17 -2.55
N TRP A 115 -10.09 -0.71 -1.77
CA TRP A 115 -11.36 -1.19 -2.33
C TRP A 115 -12.13 -0.07 -3.01
N MET A 116 -12.18 1.10 -2.38
CA MET A 116 -12.77 2.28 -2.99
C MET A 116 -11.99 2.71 -4.25
N ALA A 117 -10.66 2.76 -4.20
CA ALA A 117 -9.84 3.09 -5.38
C ALA A 117 -10.15 2.16 -6.56
N ARG A 118 -10.30 0.85 -6.31
CA ARG A 118 -10.70 -0.13 -7.32
C ARG A 118 -12.09 0.13 -7.88
N GLN A 119 -13.07 0.45 -7.02
CA GLN A 119 -14.42 0.79 -7.48
C GLN A 119 -14.39 2.03 -8.38
N LEU A 120 -13.64 3.08 -8.01
CA LEU A 120 -13.48 4.28 -8.85
C LEU A 120 -12.91 3.95 -10.24
N ILE A 121 -11.93 3.06 -10.29
CA ILE A 121 -11.32 2.59 -11.54
C ILE A 121 -12.32 1.81 -12.38
N VAL A 122 -13.00 0.81 -11.79
CA VAL A 122 -13.96 -0.04 -12.49
C VAL A 122 -15.15 0.77 -13.03
N HIS A 123 -15.60 1.78 -12.28
CA HIS A 123 -16.66 2.70 -12.71
C HIS A 123 -16.18 3.77 -13.70
N GLY A 124 -14.91 3.73 -14.14
CA GLY A 124 -14.38 4.63 -15.16
C GLY A 124 -14.25 6.09 -14.71
N LYS A 125 -14.16 6.34 -13.40
CA LYS A 125 -13.89 7.66 -12.81
C LYS A 125 -12.40 8.02 -12.83
N VAL A 126 -11.54 7.03 -13.09
CA VAL A 126 -10.09 7.17 -13.24
C VAL A 126 -9.69 6.99 -14.70
N LYS A 127 -8.75 7.81 -15.17
CA LYS A 127 -8.17 7.74 -16.52
C LYS A 127 -6.65 7.66 -16.42
N LEU A 128 -6.05 6.82 -17.26
CA LEU A 128 -4.60 6.70 -17.45
C LEU A 128 -4.24 7.41 -18.76
N ASN A 129 -3.36 8.40 -18.71
CA ASN A 129 -2.95 9.22 -19.86
C ASN A 129 -4.15 9.75 -20.66
N GLY A 130 -5.19 10.21 -19.95
CA GLY A 130 -6.44 10.73 -20.54
C GLY A 130 -7.43 9.67 -21.06
N LYS A 131 -7.05 8.39 -21.13
CA LYS A 131 -7.92 7.29 -21.57
C LYS A 131 -8.51 6.54 -20.38
N LYS A 132 -9.77 6.13 -20.49
CA LYS A 132 -10.41 5.29 -19.45
C LYS A 132 -9.74 3.93 -19.41
N HIS A 133 -9.35 3.47 -18.23
CA HIS A 133 -8.73 2.18 -18.03
C HIS A 133 -9.43 1.43 -16.89
N PRO A 134 -10.34 0.48 -17.17
CA PRO A 134 -11.20 -0.12 -16.14
C PRO A 134 -10.53 -1.24 -15.34
N PHE A 135 -9.24 -1.50 -15.55
CA PHE A 135 -8.51 -2.59 -14.87
C PHE A 135 -7.67 -2.06 -13.69
N PRO A 136 -8.04 -2.31 -12.43
CA PRO A 136 -7.33 -1.76 -11.27
C PRO A 136 -5.94 -2.34 -11.06
N SER A 137 -5.72 -3.59 -11.49
CA SER A 137 -4.44 -4.28 -11.41
C SER A 137 -3.42 -3.88 -12.48
N HIS A 138 -3.73 -2.89 -13.31
CA HIS A 138 -2.82 -2.40 -14.32
C HIS A 138 -1.58 -1.79 -13.66
N THR A 139 -0.40 -2.26 -14.09
CA THR A 139 0.89 -1.70 -13.68
C THR A 139 1.22 -0.51 -14.56
N VAL A 140 1.30 0.66 -13.93
CA VAL A 140 1.60 1.94 -14.56
C VAL A 140 3.09 2.01 -14.90
N LYS A 141 3.46 2.70 -15.99
CA LYS A 141 4.85 2.95 -16.40
C LYS A 141 5.40 4.23 -15.76
N ASP A 142 6.72 4.38 -15.76
CA ASP A 142 7.36 5.61 -15.28
C ASP A 142 6.99 6.76 -16.23
N GLY A 143 6.59 7.90 -15.67
CA GLY A 143 6.10 9.07 -16.39
C GLY A 143 4.60 9.05 -16.75
N ASP A 144 3.89 7.96 -16.50
CA ASP A 144 2.44 7.90 -16.77
C ASP A 144 1.66 8.79 -15.78
N ILE A 145 0.56 9.35 -16.28
CA ILE A 145 -0.33 10.26 -15.55
C ILE A 145 -1.65 9.58 -15.26
N VAL A 146 -2.01 9.47 -13.99
CA VAL A 146 -3.31 8.99 -13.51
C VAL A 146 -4.16 10.19 -13.10
N THR A 147 -5.35 10.32 -13.68
CA THR A 147 -6.29 11.42 -13.39
C THR A 147 -7.59 10.87 -12.83
N VAL A 148 -8.14 11.53 -11.82
CA VAL A 148 -9.39 11.13 -11.16
C VAL A 148 -10.42 12.25 -11.30
N ASN A 149 -11.68 11.90 -11.54
CA ASN A 149 -12.75 12.88 -11.53
C ASN A 149 -12.86 13.53 -10.13
N PRO A 150 -12.75 14.87 -9.99
CA PRO A 150 -12.82 15.58 -8.72
C PRO A 150 -14.04 15.25 -7.87
N GLU A 151 -15.21 15.01 -8.48
CA GLU A 151 -16.46 14.70 -7.78
C GLU A 151 -16.40 13.37 -7.01
N ALA A 152 -15.54 12.46 -7.45
CA ALA A 152 -15.43 11.12 -6.88
C ALA A 152 -14.40 11.06 -5.74
N VAL A 153 -13.63 12.14 -5.52
CA VAL A 153 -12.57 12.20 -4.52
C VAL A 153 -13.17 12.56 -3.16
N VAL A 154 -12.88 11.74 -2.14
CA VAL A 154 -13.48 11.93 -0.80
C VAL A 154 -12.79 13.01 0.02
N THR A 155 -11.48 13.19 -0.19
CA THR A 155 -10.62 14.13 0.54
C THR A 155 -10.72 15.55 0.03
N LEU A 156 -11.16 15.74 -1.22
CA LEU A 156 -11.25 17.04 -1.86
C LEU A 156 -12.71 17.47 -1.84
N LYS A 157 -12.98 18.59 -1.18
CA LYS A 157 -14.29 19.22 -1.20
C LYS A 157 -14.20 20.56 -1.93
N PRO A 158 -15.18 20.90 -2.78
CA PRO A 158 -15.24 22.23 -3.37
C PRO A 158 -15.42 23.27 -2.26
N LYS A 159 -14.72 24.40 -2.39
CA LYS A 159 -14.95 25.56 -1.52
C LYS A 159 -16.28 26.20 -1.92
N LYS A 160 -17.06 26.67 -0.92
CA LYS A 160 -18.46 27.12 -1.12
C LYS A 160 -18.62 28.17 -2.24
N ASP A 161 -17.62 29.01 -2.44
CA ASP A 161 -17.71 30.19 -3.33
C ASP A 161 -16.72 30.14 -4.51
N SER A 162 -15.93 29.06 -4.67
CA SER A 162 -14.90 28.96 -5.71
C SER A 162 -14.74 27.54 -6.24
N LYS A 163 -14.35 27.38 -7.51
CA LYS A 163 -14.02 26.08 -8.13
C LYS A 163 -12.76 25.41 -7.57
N GLU A 164 -12.03 26.09 -6.67
CA GLU A 164 -10.86 25.54 -6.01
C GLU A 164 -11.24 24.37 -5.08
N LEU A 165 -10.44 23.31 -5.16
CA LEU A 165 -10.57 22.13 -4.32
C LEU A 165 -9.71 22.31 -3.07
N ARG A 166 -10.32 22.18 -1.89
CA ARG A 166 -9.60 22.18 -0.62
C ARG A 166 -9.43 20.76 -0.11
N PHE A 167 -8.20 20.41 0.27
CA PHE A 167 -7.94 19.18 1.00
C PHE A 167 -8.57 19.25 2.39
N SER A 168 -9.44 18.29 2.67
CA SER A 168 -10.07 18.04 3.97
C SER A 168 -9.62 16.67 4.45
N ALA A 169 -8.86 16.63 5.55
CA ALA A 169 -8.50 15.38 6.20
C ALA A 169 -9.78 14.62 6.61
N LEU A 170 -9.76 13.30 6.43
CA LEU A 170 -10.86 12.44 6.86
C LEU A 170 -10.61 11.93 8.28
N PRO A 171 -11.67 11.68 9.07
CA PRO A 171 -11.49 11.06 10.37
C PRO A 171 -10.86 9.68 10.21
N PHE A 172 -10.00 9.29 11.16
CA PHE A 172 -9.30 7.99 11.19
C PHE A 172 -8.31 7.75 10.04
N GLN A 173 -7.84 8.82 9.40
CA GLN A 173 -6.73 8.78 8.46
C GLN A 173 -5.47 8.21 9.15
N GLN A 174 -4.76 7.28 8.49
CA GLN A 174 -3.60 6.61 9.10
C GLN A 174 -2.42 7.57 9.29
N PRO A 175 -1.64 7.49 10.40
CA PRO A 175 -0.53 8.41 10.69
C PRO A 175 0.61 8.42 9.65
N TRP A 176 0.89 7.29 9.00
CA TRP A 176 1.99 7.14 8.01
C TRP A 176 1.54 7.40 6.57
N MET A 177 0.41 8.08 6.38
CA MET A 177 -0.04 8.50 5.06
C MET A 177 0.54 9.85 4.66
N PHE A 178 1.85 9.86 4.45
CA PHE A 178 2.49 10.87 3.62
C PHE A 178 2.35 10.49 2.14
N ILE A 179 2.49 11.46 1.25
CA ILE A 179 2.60 11.20 -0.18
C ILE A 179 3.99 10.61 -0.42
N PRO A 180 4.09 9.38 -0.94
CA PRO A 180 5.39 8.77 -1.21
C PRO A 180 6.16 9.57 -2.27
N GLU A 181 7.48 9.65 -2.15
CA GLU A 181 8.32 10.49 -3.02
C GLU A 181 8.34 10.06 -4.49
N TYR A 182 7.94 8.82 -4.79
CA TYR A 182 7.81 8.36 -6.17
C TYR A 182 6.50 8.81 -6.85
N LEU A 183 5.63 9.54 -6.14
CA LEU A 183 4.40 10.10 -6.66
C LEU A 183 4.42 11.63 -6.56
N GLU A 184 4.17 12.29 -7.67
CA GLU A 184 3.84 13.71 -7.68
C GLU A 184 2.34 13.89 -7.82
N VAL A 185 1.72 14.56 -6.85
CA VAL A 185 0.26 14.71 -6.75
C VAL A 185 -0.10 16.17 -6.88
N ASN A 186 -0.96 16.49 -7.84
CA ASN A 186 -1.60 17.80 -7.94
C ASN A 186 -3.08 17.67 -7.58
N TYR A 187 -3.46 18.25 -6.44
CA TYR A 187 -4.82 18.20 -5.91
C TYR A 187 -5.79 19.12 -6.65
N ASN A 188 -5.31 20.17 -7.34
CA ASN A 188 -6.19 21.08 -8.09
C ASN A 188 -6.75 20.41 -9.35
N THR A 189 -5.91 19.63 -10.03
CA THR A 189 -6.25 18.89 -11.25
C THR A 189 -6.67 17.44 -10.98
N CYS A 190 -6.59 16.98 -9.73
CA CYS A 190 -6.78 15.58 -9.34
C CYS A 190 -5.94 14.62 -10.20
N SER A 191 -4.71 15.01 -10.49
CA SER A 191 -3.78 14.27 -11.35
C SER A 191 -2.54 13.84 -10.58
N THR A 192 -2.07 12.64 -10.84
CA THR A 192 -0.87 12.08 -10.22
C THR A 192 0.07 11.55 -11.28
N VAL A 193 1.35 11.87 -11.16
CA VAL A 193 2.40 11.39 -12.04
C VAL A 193 3.18 10.33 -11.30
N PHE A 194 3.32 9.14 -11.91
CA PHE A 194 4.16 8.08 -11.36
C PHE A 194 5.59 8.31 -11.83
N LEU A 195 6.48 8.74 -10.94
CA LEU A 195 7.83 9.15 -11.33
C LEU A 195 8.75 7.96 -11.60
N ARG A 196 8.80 7.03 -10.64
CA ARG A 196 9.76 5.90 -10.62
C ARG A 196 9.32 4.81 -9.66
N GLU A 197 10.04 3.69 -9.65
CA GLU A 197 9.85 2.67 -8.61
C GLU A 197 10.33 3.16 -7.23
N PRO A 198 9.69 2.68 -6.14
CA PRO A 198 10.14 3.00 -4.79
C PRO A 198 11.54 2.42 -4.54
N VAL A 199 12.40 3.21 -3.91
CA VAL A 199 13.76 2.82 -3.54
C VAL A 199 13.95 2.75 -2.03
N THR A 200 15.06 2.15 -1.62
CA THR A 200 15.53 2.16 -0.22
C THR A 200 16.71 3.10 -0.06
N ARG A 201 16.72 3.82 1.05
CA ARG A 201 17.84 4.65 1.50
C ARG A 201 18.44 4.04 2.77
N PRO A 202 19.63 4.49 3.22
CA PRO A 202 20.10 4.10 4.55
C PRO A 202 19.04 4.49 5.58
N HIS A 203 18.61 3.54 6.41
CA HIS A 203 17.61 3.72 7.48
C HIS A 203 16.14 3.95 7.07
N SER A 204 15.80 4.09 5.78
CA SER A 204 14.41 4.29 5.35
C SER A 204 14.05 3.59 4.04
N THR A 205 12.76 3.30 3.88
CA THR A 205 12.19 2.73 2.65
C THR A 205 11.05 3.64 2.19
N GLU A 206 10.96 3.88 0.88
CA GLU A 206 9.86 4.66 0.31
C GLU A 206 8.52 3.90 0.27
N VAL A 207 8.53 2.57 0.39
CA VAL A 207 7.30 1.75 0.47
C VAL A 207 6.60 2.03 1.81
N PRO A 208 5.43 2.67 1.82
CA PRO A 208 4.78 3.04 3.08
C PRO A 208 4.14 1.82 3.73
N SER A 209 4.46 1.56 4.99
CA SER A 209 3.97 0.41 5.74
C SER A 209 3.90 0.72 7.24
N PRO A 210 2.90 0.22 7.99
CA PRO A 210 2.88 0.32 9.45
C PRO A 210 3.87 -0.61 10.14
N TYR A 211 4.45 -1.55 9.39
CA TYR A 211 5.32 -2.59 9.95
C TYR A 211 6.78 -2.16 9.93
N PRO A 212 7.56 -2.51 10.97
CA PRO A 212 8.97 -2.22 11.02
C PRO A 212 9.73 -3.06 9.98
N PRO A 213 10.93 -2.62 9.60
CA PRO A 213 11.75 -3.33 8.62
C PRO A 213 12.05 -4.79 8.97
N GLU A 214 12.20 -5.10 10.26
CA GLU A 214 12.43 -6.46 10.75
C GLU A 214 11.28 -7.41 10.36
N PHE A 215 10.03 -6.92 10.39
CA PHE A 215 8.87 -7.69 9.97
C PHE A 215 8.90 -7.96 8.47
N HIS A 216 9.30 -6.98 7.67
CA HIS A 216 9.49 -7.17 6.24
C HIS A 216 10.61 -8.16 5.93
N ALA A 217 11.71 -8.13 6.68
CA ALA A 217 12.81 -9.09 6.54
C ALA A 217 12.37 -10.53 6.82
N LEU A 218 11.61 -10.75 7.90
CA LEU A 218 11.03 -12.07 8.22
C LEU A 218 10.05 -12.56 7.14
N ALA A 219 9.23 -11.66 6.60
CA ALA A 219 8.30 -11.97 5.53
C ALA A 219 9.04 -12.30 4.21
N PHE A 220 10.10 -11.56 3.87
CA PHE A 220 10.94 -11.84 2.72
C PHE A 220 11.63 -13.21 2.86
N GLU A 221 12.20 -13.50 4.03
CA GLU A 221 12.83 -14.78 4.32
C GLU A 221 11.86 -15.97 4.09
N TYR A 222 10.61 -15.82 4.51
CA TYR A 222 9.56 -16.81 4.27
C TYR A 222 9.38 -17.12 2.78
N TYR A 223 9.22 -16.09 1.95
CA TYR A 223 9.02 -16.25 0.51
C TYR A 223 10.28 -16.76 -0.20
N PHE A 224 11.46 -16.31 0.23
CA PHE A 224 12.74 -16.76 -0.29
C PHE A 224 12.95 -18.26 -0.07
N ARG A 225 12.69 -18.76 1.14
CA ARG A 225 12.76 -20.21 1.47
C ARG A 225 11.78 -21.02 0.62
N ARG A 226 10.54 -20.55 0.49
CA ARG A 226 9.48 -21.25 -0.27
C ARG A 226 9.73 -21.27 -1.79
N GLY A 227 10.42 -20.27 -2.31
CA GLY A 227 10.86 -20.23 -3.71
C GLY A 227 11.91 -21.29 -4.03
N ARG A 228 12.83 -21.57 -3.09
CA ARG A 228 13.85 -22.61 -3.24
C ARG A 228 13.28 -24.02 -3.25
N THR A 229 12.25 -24.30 -2.44
CA THR A 229 11.61 -25.62 -2.37
C THR A 229 10.75 -25.98 -3.58
N ARG A 230 10.59 -25.06 -4.54
CA ARG A 230 9.78 -25.25 -5.76
C ARG A 230 10.61 -25.44 -7.04
N LYS A 231 11.92 -25.18 -6.97
CA LYS A 231 12.88 -25.57 -8.01
C LYS A 231 13.33 -27.00 -7.73
#